data_AF-A0A4P9XDI8-F1
#
_entry.id   AF-A0A4P9XDI8-F1
#
_cell.length_a   1.000
_cell.length_b   1.000
_cell.length_c   1.000
_cell.angle_alpha   90.00
_cell.angle_beta   90.00
_cell.angle_gamma   90.00
#
_symmetry.space_group_name_H-M   'P 1'
#
loop_
_entity.id
_entity.type
_entity.pdbx_description
1 polymer ?
#
loop_
_entity_poly.entity_id
_entity_poly.type
_entity_poly.pdbx_seq_one_letter_code
_entity_poly.pdbx_strand_id
1 'polypeptide(L)' 'SHSVVMSPVLLFRFSALTWNSHRIHYEHAYAKGVEGYPAPLVHGPLTATLLANLGGHGVHLRRFTYRALAPLFVNETVTF' A
#
# COMPACT_ATOMS: atom_id res chain seq x y z
N SER A 1 1.22 6.74 17.88
CA SER A 1 1.78 6.20 16.63
C SER A 1 0.67 5.52 15.86
N HIS A 2 0.60 5.71 14.53
CA HIS A 2 -0.41 5.04 13.71
C HIS A 2 0.26 3.85 13.01
N SER A 3 -0.02 2.63 13.48
CA SER A 3 0.53 1.40 12.91
C SER A 3 -0.56 0.62 12.17
N VAL A 4 -0.23 0.08 11.01
CA VAL A 4 -1.14 -0.67 10.15
C VAL A 4 -0.44 -1.93 9.64
N VAL A 5 -1.12 -3.08 9.72
CA VAL A 5 -0.66 -4.31 9.10
C VAL A 5 -1.09 -4.32 7.63
N MET A 6 -0.13 -4.50 6.73
CA MET A 6 -0.35 -4.59 5.28
C MET A 6 -0.90 -5.97 4.88
N SER A 7 -2.07 -6.31 5.43
CA SER A 7 -2.68 -7.64 5.25
C SER A 7 -3.11 -7.89 3.80
N PRO A 8 -3.16 -9.16 3.35
CA PRO A 8 -3.65 -9.52 2.02
C PRO A 8 -5.06 -8.99 1.75
N VAL A 9 -5.93 -8.96 2.77
CA VAL A 9 -7.30 -8.44 2.67
C VAL A 9 -7.31 -6.93 2.42
N LEU A 10 -6.43 -6.17 3.08
CA LEU A 10 -6.29 -4.74 2.83
C LEU A 10 -5.83 -4.48 1.39
N LEU A 11 -4.80 -5.20 0.94
CA LEU A 11 -4.28 -5.06 -0.42
C LEU A 11 -5.36 -5.42 -1.45
N PHE A 12 -6.06 -6.55 -1.28
CA PHE A 12 -7.17 -6.95 -2.15
C PHE A 12 -8.29 -5.89 -2.22
N ARG A 13 -8.74 -5.38 -1.07
CA ARG A 13 -9.78 -4.33 -1.01
C ARG A 13 -9.33 -3.05 -1.72
N PHE A 14 -8.08 -2.66 -1.53
CA PHE A 14 -7.54 -1.47 -2.19
C PHE A 14 -7.46 -1.66 -3.71
N SER A 15 -7.00 -2.81 -4.19
CA SER A 15 -7.01 -3.16 -5.61
C SER A 15 -8.42 -3.07 -6.20
N ALA A 16 -9.41 -3.66 -5.54
CA ALA A 16 -10.80 -3.63 -5.99
C ALA A 16 -11.39 -2.21 -6.00
N LEU A 17 -11.18 -1.43 -4.93
CA LEU A 17 -11.73 -0.07 -4.81
C LEU A 17 -11.13 0.90 -5.82
N THR A 18 -9.83 0.73 -6.13
CA THR A 18 -9.09 1.64 -7.01
C THR A 18 -8.96 1.14 -8.45
N TRP A 19 -9.57 -0.02 -8.76
CA TRP A 19 -9.42 -0.69 -10.06
C TRP A 19 -7.94 -0.95 -10.43
N ASN A 20 -7.11 -1.18 -9.41
CA ASN A 20 -5.68 -1.44 -9.54
C ASN A 20 -5.39 -2.91 -9.16
N SER A 21 -5.88 -3.83 -9.99
CA SER A 21 -5.73 -5.28 -9.80
C SER A 21 -4.45 -5.83 -10.43
N HIS A 22 -3.33 -5.13 -10.29
CA HIS A 22 -2.05 -5.66 -10.76
C HIS A 22 -1.63 -6.85 -9.90
N ARG A 23 -1.25 -7.97 -10.53
CA ARG A 23 -0.94 -9.25 -9.86
C ARG A 23 0.18 -9.16 -8.82
N ILE A 24 1.09 -8.19 -8.99
CA ILE A 24 2.15 -7.88 -8.02
C ILE A 24 1.62 -7.59 -6.60
N HIS A 25 0.35 -7.21 -6.44
CA HIS A 25 -0.24 -6.82 -5.16
C HIS A 25 -0.92 -7.97 -4.40
N TYR A 26 -1.22 -9.09 -5.06
CA TYR A 26 -2.00 -10.16 -4.42
C TYR A 26 -1.52 -11.57 -4.75
N GLU A 27 -0.66 -11.76 -5.75
CA GLU A 27 -0.22 -13.08 -6.17
C GLU A 27 1.27 -13.30 -5.93
N HIS A 28 1.57 -14.18 -4.99
CA HIS A 28 2.94 -14.42 -4.54
C HIS A 28 3.83 -15.07 -5.62
N ALA A 29 3.28 -16.00 -6.41
CA ALA A 29 4.02 -16.66 -7.48
C ALA A 29 4.41 -15.67 -8.58
N TYR A 30 3.49 -14.76 -8.94
CA TYR A 30 3.75 -13.69 -9.89
C TYR A 30 4.78 -12.68 -9.38
N ALA A 31 4.59 -12.17 -8.15
CA ALA A 31 5.52 -11.21 -7.54
C ALA A 31 6.96 -11.75 -7.52
N LYS A 32 7.14 -13.03 -7.19
CA LYS A 32 8.47 -13.66 -7.14
C LYS A 32 9.01 -14.08 -8.50
N GLY A 33 8.20 -14.77 -9.30
CA GLY A 33 8.65 -15.41 -10.54
C GLY A 33 8.70 -14.46 -11.75
N VAL A 34 7.88 -13.42 -11.76
CA VAL A 34 7.78 -12.46 -12.89
C VAL A 34 8.42 -11.13 -12.52
N GLU A 35 8.10 -10.60 -11.34
CA GLU A 35 8.54 -9.24 -10.94
C GLU A 35 9.83 -9.25 -10.09
N GLY A 36 10.29 -10.42 -9.64
CA GLY A 36 11.53 -10.58 -8.87
C GLY A 36 11.45 -10.12 -7.40
N TYR A 37 10.25 -9.82 -6.88
CA TYR A 37 10.05 -9.42 -5.49
C TYR A 37 9.82 -10.62 -4.56
N PRO A 38 10.33 -10.59 -3.32
CA PRO A 38 10.21 -11.74 -2.41
C PRO A 38 8.76 -12.04 -2.00
N ALA A 39 7.87 -11.04 -2.05
CA ALA A 39 6.45 -11.15 -1.68
C ALA A 39 5.63 -10.09 -2.45
N PRO A 40 4.29 -10.18 -2.44
CA PRO A 40 3.42 -9.14 -2.98
C PRO A 40 3.71 -7.74 -2.42
N LEU A 41 3.72 -6.74 -3.30
CA LEU A 41 3.99 -5.35 -2.96
C LEU A 41 2.75 -4.61 -2.48
N VAL A 42 2.94 -3.73 -1.52
CA VAL A 42 1.94 -2.71 -1.16
C VAL A 42 1.85 -1.65 -2.25
N HIS A 43 0.63 -1.21 -2.56
CA HIS A 43 0.40 -0.14 -3.52
C HIS A 43 1.02 1.18 -3.03
N GLY A 44 1.81 1.85 -3.86
CA GLY A 44 2.27 3.23 -3.58
C GLY A 44 1.11 4.18 -3.24
N PRO A 45 -0.03 4.14 -3.97
CA PRO A 45 -1.23 4.91 -3.63
C PRO A 45 -1.87 4.54 -2.28
N LEU A 46 -1.76 3.30 -1.81
CA LEU A 46 -2.24 2.91 -0.48
C LEU A 46 -1.39 3.59 0.60
N THR A 47 -0.07 3.55 0.47
CA THR A 47 0.84 4.26 1.38
C THR A 47 0.56 5.77 1.38
N ALA A 48 0.34 6.37 0.21
CA ALA A 48 -0.03 7.78 0.06
C ALA A 48 -1.36 8.11 0.77
N THR A 49 -2.37 7.25 0.61
CA THR A 49 -3.69 7.42 1.25
C THR A 49 -3.58 7.37 2.77
N LEU A 50 -2.80 6.42 3.30
CA LEU A 50 -2.57 6.31 4.74
C LEU A 50 -1.83 7.52 5.30
N LEU A 51 -0.79 8.00 4.62
CA LEU A 51 -0.06 9.22 4.99
C LEU A 51 -0.97 10.47 4.97
N ALA A 52 -1.80 10.61 3.93
CA ALA A 52 -2.74 11.73 3.84
C ALA A 52 -3.77 11.69 4.99
N ASN A 53 -4.23 10.50 5.38
CA ASN A 53 -5.18 10.34 6.49
C ASN A 53 -4.61 10.70 7.86
N LEU A 54 -3.27 10.80 8.03
CA LEU A 54 -2.66 11.29 9.27
C LEU A 54 -3.00 12.76 9.57
N GLY A 55 -3.42 13.52 8.55
CA GLY A 55 -3.95 14.87 8.76
C GLY A 55 -5.20 14.90 9.65
N GLY A 56 -5.88 13.75 9.82
CA GLY A 56 -7.08 13.64 10.65
C GLY A 56 -8.36 14.06 9.92
N HIS A 57 -9.49 13.75 10.56
CA HIS A 57 -10.80 14.08 10.01
C HIS A 57 -11.06 15.59 10.04
N GLY A 58 -11.68 16.12 8.98
CA GLY A 58 -12.01 17.54 8.86
C GLY A 58 -10.86 18.43 8.37
N VAL A 59 -9.67 17.86 8.13
CA VAL A 59 -8.56 18.61 7.53
C VAL A 59 -8.68 18.63 6.02
N HIS A 60 -8.73 19.84 5.45
CA HIS A 60 -8.65 20.06 4.00
C HIS A 60 -7.19 20.14 3.54
N LEU A 61 -6.64 19.02 3.08
CA LEU A 61 -5.32 18.98 2.46
C LEU A 61 -5.33 19.73 1.12
N ARG A 62 -4.70 20.91 1.07
CA ARG A 62 -4.56 21.70 -0.18
C ARG A 62 -3.51 21.14 -1.12
N ARG A 63 -2.43 20.58 -0.56
CA ARG A 63 -1.34 19.94 -1.31
C ARG A 63 -0.72 18.86 -0.44
N PHE A 64 -0.53 17.69 -1.04
CA PHE A 64 0.17 16.56 -0.43
C PHE A 64 1.19 16.04 -1.44
N THR A 65 2.44 15.88 -1.00
CA THR A 65 3.53 15.35 -1.81
C THR A 65 4.19 14.22 -1.05
N TYR A 66 4.39 13.10 -1.73
CA TYR A 66 5.04 11.92 -1.17
C TYR A 66 6.03 11.35 -2.19
N ARG A 67 6.94 10.51 -1.71
CA ARG A 67 7.88 9.77 -2.54
C ARG A 67 8.00 8.35 -1.99
N ALA A 68 7.78 7.35 -2.84
CA ALA A 68 8.08 5.97 -2.50
C ALA A 68 9.60 5.75 -2.61
N LEU A 69 10.25 5.46 -1.48
CA LEU A 69 11.71 5.28 -1.42
C LEU A 69 12.12 3.80 -1.46
N ALA A 70 11.31 2.92 -0.87
CA ALA A 70 11.55 1.50 -0.80
C ALA A 70 10.23 0.73 -0.92
N PRO A 71 10.24 -0.51 -1.44
CA PRO A 71 9.07 -1.37 -1.44
C PRO A 71 8.64 -1.71 -0.01
N LEU A 72 7.33 -1.83 0.18
CA LEU A 72 6.71 -2.43 1.35
C LEU A 72 6.03 -3.72 0.91
N PHE A 73 6.02 -4.73 1.78
CA PHE A 73 5.52 -6.05 1.46
C PHE A 73 4.26 -6.39 2.26
N VAL A 74 3.48 -7.33 1.71
CA VAL A 74 2.35 -7.92 2.42
C VAL A 74 2.79 -8.52 3.76
N ASN A 75 1.91 -8.44 4.76
CA ASN A 75 2.11 -8.87 6.16
C ASN A 75 3.10 -8.03 7.00
N GLU A 76 3.71 -7.00 6.44
CA GLU A 76 4.52 -6.06 7.23
C GLU A 76 3.63 -5.13 8.08
N THR A 77 4.08 -4.83 9.29
CA THR A 77 3.52 -3.74 10.10
C THR A 77 4.25 -2.46 9.78
N VAL A 78 3.54 -1.47 9.25
CA VAL A 78 4.08 -0.17 8.92
C VAL A 78 3.60 0.84 9.95
N THR A 79 4.53 1.60 10.52
CA THR A 79 4.23 2.69 11.45
C THR A 79 4.47 4.02 10.75
N PHE A 80 3.48 4.91 10.88
CA PHE A 80 3.51 6.28 10.37
C PHE A 80 3.48 7.30 11.52
#